data_AF-A0A380GZ26-F1
#
_entry.id   AF-A0A380GZ26-F1
#
_cell.length_a   1.000
_cell.length_b   1.000
_cell.length_c   1.000
_cell.angle_alpha   90.00
_cell.angle_beta   90.00
_cell.angle_gamma   90.00
#
_symmetry.space_group_name_H-M   'P 1'
#
loop_
_entity.id
_entity.type
_entity.pdbx_description
1 polymer ?
#
loop_
_entity_poly.entity_id
_entity_poly.type
_entity_poly.pdbx_seq_one_letter_code
_entity_poly.pdbx_strand_id
1 'polypeptide(L)'
;MRLNLSLLVLGGASLPLLQKTGIKESKHIGGFPVSGLFLRCTNPEVIKRHHAKVYGKAEVGAPPMSVPHLDSRFVNGEKSLLFGPFASFLPKFLKTGSYLDLIKSVKPNNIVTMLSAGVKEFNLTKYLISQLMLSNEERIDDLRVFFPEAKDEDWEVIIAGQRVQVIKDTEQSKGNLQFGTEVITSEDGTLAALLGVSPGASTAVDIMFDVLQRCYQSEFNSWEVKIKEIVPSFGLKLSEHEDVYHTVHQEITKYLNVK
;
A
#
# COMPACT_ATOMS: atom_id res chain seq x y z
N MET A 1 6.36 -6.04 32.79
CA MET A 1 6.32 -5.85 31.33
C MET A 1 5.32 -6.85 30.77
N ARG A 2 4.15 -6.39 30.29
CA ARG A 2 3.25 -7.28 29.53
C ARG A 2 4.01 -7.72 28.27
N LEU A 3 4.26 -9.02 28.10
CA LEU A 3 4.91 -9.56 26.89
C LEU A 3 3.90 -10.10 25.86
N ASN A 4 2.61 -9.80 26.04
CA ASN A 4 1.53 -10.49 25.34
C ASN A 4 0.87 -9.61 24.26
N LEU A 5 1.66 -8.93 23.43
CA LEU A 5 1.13 -8.32 22.20
C LEU A 5 1.26 -9.32 21.04
N SER A 6 0.12 -9.69 20.45
CA SER A 6 0.06 -10.38 19.17
C SER A 6 0.00 -9.34 18.05
N LEU A 7 0.98 -9.35 17.14
CA LEU A 7 1.05 -8.41 16.03
C LEU A 7 0.79 -9.14 14.69
N LEU A 8 -0.24 -8.71 13.96
CA LEU A 8 -0.62 -9.28 12.66
C LEU A 8 -0.08 -8.41 11.50
N VAL A 9 1.04 -8.83 10.90
CA VAL A 9 1.70 -8.15 9.76
C VAL A 9 1.95 -9.14 8.62
N LEU A 10 0.88 -9.73 8.08
CA LEU A 10 0.92 -10.81 7.09
C LEU A 10 0.38 -10.37 5.72
N GLY A 11 0.46 -9.06 5.42
CA GLY A 11 -0.10 -8.47 4.21
C GLY A 11 -1.60 -8.72 4.12
N GLY A 12 -2.08 -9.16 2.95
CA GLY A 12 -3.50 -9.46 2.74
C GLY A 12 -4.07 -10.52 3.70
N ALA A 13 -3.23 -11.42 4.23
CA ALA A 13 -3.67 -12.46 5.17
C ALA A 13 -3.95 -11.93 6.59
N SER A 14 -3.53 -10.70 6.93
CA SER A 14 -3.88 -10.08 8.20
C SER A 14 -5.39 -9.91 8.37
N LEU A 15 -6.15 -9.61 7.31
CA LEU A 15 -7.58 -9.38 7.40
C LEU A 15 -8.37 -10.64 7.82
N PRO A 16 -8.23 -11.80 7.16
CA PRO A 16 -8.89 -13.02 7.60
C PRO A 16 -8.51 -13.45 9.03
N LEU A 17 -7.27 -13.21 9.45
CA LEU A 17 -6.84 -13.51 10.82
C LEU A 17 -7.47 -12.56 11.84
N LEU A 18 -7.50 -11.26 11.53
CA LEU A 18 -8.20 -10.27 12.34
C LEU A 18 -9.68 -10.64 12.50
N GLN A 19 -10.36 -11.00 11.41
CA GLN A 19 -11.76 -11.43 11.45
C GLN A 19 -11.99 -12.69 12.32
N LYS A 20 -11.00 -13.60 12.40
CA LYS A 20 -11.08 -14.80 13.24
C LYS A 20 -10.93 -14.51 14.73
N THR A 21 -10.34 -13.37 15.11
CA THR A 21 -10.14 -13.02 16.52
C THR A 21 -11.46 -12.72 17.24
N GLY A 22 -12.49 -12.31 16.51
CA GLY A 22 -13.81 -12.02 17.09
C GLY A 22 -13.89 -10.71 17.90
N ILE A 23 -12.80 -9.94 17.98
CA ILE A 23 -12.81 -8.64 18.68
C ILE A 23 -13.78 -7.65 18.02
N LYS A 24 -14.29 -6.68 18.78
CA LYS A 24 -15.28 -5.73 18.28
C LYS A 24 -14.73 -4.92 17.10
N GLU A 25 -13.45 -4.58 17.15
CA GLU A 25 -12.71 -3.76 16.19
C GLU A 25 -12.43 -4.50 14.88
N SER A 26 -12.60 -5.82 14.84
CA SER A 26 -12.51 -6.61 13.59
C SER A 26 -13.78 -6.53 12.73
N LYS A 27 -14.89 -6.03 13.28
CA LYS A 27 -16.18 -5.89 12.59
C LYS A 27 -16.16 -4.67 11.67
N HIS A 28 -17.00 -4.67 10.63
CA HIS A 28 -17.07 -3.55 9.67
C HIS A 28 -15.73 -3.24 8.98
N ILE A 29 -14.88 -4.26 8.85
CA ILE A 29 -13.64 -4.21 8.08
C ILE A 29 -13.72 -5.23 6.95
N GLY A 30 -13.43 -4.75 5.75
CA GLY A 30 -13.38 -5.51 4.52
C GLY A 30 -12.07 -5.31 3.79
N GLY A 31 -11.89 -6.06 2.70
CA GLY A 31 -10.72 -6.01 1.87
C GLY A 31 -11.09 -6.23 0.42
N PHE A 32 -10.60 -5.37 -0.46
CA PHE A 32 -10.75 -5.49 -1.90
C PHE A 32 -9.39 -5.79 -2.53
N PRO A 33 -9.17 -6.98 -3.11
CA PRO A 33 -7.89 -7.32 -3.68
C PRO A 33 -7.69 -6.62 -5.01
N VAL A 34 -6.53 -5.97 -5.17
CA VAL A 34 -6.10 -5.30 -6.39
C VAL A 34 -4.78 -5.89 -6.83
N SER A 35 -4.70 -6.25 -8.10
CA SER A 35 -3.49 -6.72 -8.77
C SER A 35 -3.01 -5.64 -9.75
N GLY A 36 -1.71 -5.65 -10.05
CA GLY A 36 -1.13 -4.83 -11.11
C GLY A 36 -0.61 -5.70 -12.25
N LEU A 37 -0.66 -5.19 -13.47
CA LEU A 37 0.06 -5.73 -14.61
C LEU A 37 1.11 -4.72 -15.06
N PHE A 38 2.21 -5.20 -15.60
CA PHE A 38 3.21 -4.39 -16.27
C PHE A 38 3.53 -5.02 -17.63
N LEU A 39 3.85 -4.19 -18.62
CA LEU A 39 4.57 -4.63 -19.80
C LEU A 39 6.06 -4.68 -19.44
N ARG A 40 6.69 -5.83 -19.64
CA ARG A 40 8.13 -6.02 -19.48
C ARG A 40 8.77 -6.07 -20.86
N CYS A 41 9.78 -5.24 -21.08
CA CYS A 41 10.59 -5.32 -22.29
C CYS A 41 11.48 -6.57 -22.23
N THR A 42 11.52 -7.32 -23.32
CA THR A 42 12.37 -8.50 -23.51
C THR A 42 13.59 -8.21 -24.38
N ASN A 43 13.65 -7.03 -25.02
CA ASN A 43 14.72 -6.62 -25.93
C ASN A 43 15.90 -5.96 -25.19
N PRO A 44 17.09 -6.60 -25.12
CA PRO A 44 18.23 -6.08 -24.38
C PRO A 44 18.74 -4.73 -24.89
N GLU A 45 18.63 -4.46 -26.18
CA GLU A 45 19.12 -3.22 -26.77
C GLU A 45 18.24 -2.03 -26.38
N VAL A 46 16.92 -2.24 -26.29
CA VAL A 46 15.98 -1.23 -25.76
C VAL A 46 16.23 -0.99 -24.27
N ILE A 47 16.39 -2.06 -23.48
CA ILE A 47 16.64 -1.98 -22.03
C ILE A 47 17.93 -1.21 -21.72
N LYS A 48 19.01 -1.46 -22.49
CA LYS A 48 20.29 -0.76 -22.29
C LYS A 48 20.16 0.74 -22.46
N ARG A 49 19.40 1.21 -23.45
CA ARG A 49 19.26 2.63 -23.80
C ARG A 49 18.46 3.46 -22.78
N HIS A 50 17.51 2.85 -22.08
CA HIS A 50 16.67 3.58 -21.13
C HIS A 50 17.30 3.62 -19.72
N HIS A 51 17.48 4.79 -19.12
CA HIS A 51 18.09 4.95 -17.80
C HIS A 51 17.25 5.75 -16.81
N ALA A 52 16.09 6.25 -17.25
CA ALA A 52 15.25 7.13 -16.47
C ALA A 52 14.02 6.39 -15.92
N LYS A 53 13.30 7.11 -15.06
CA LYS A 53 11.92 6.82 -14.70
C LYS A 53 11.06 7.97 -15.21
N VAL A 54 10.19 7.68 -16.17
CA VAL A 54 9.36 8.67 -16.85
C VAL A 54 7.91 8.46 -16.44
N TYR A 55 7.31 9.50 -15.84
CA TYR A 55 5.91 9.50 -15.44
C TYR A 55 5.04 10.13 -16.53
N GLY A 56 3.87 9.54 -16.79
CA GLY A 56 2.88 10.13 -17.67
C GLY A 56 2.06 11.19 -16.98
N LYS A 57 1.19 11.82 -17.77
CA LYS A 57 0.08 12.60 -17.23
C LYS A 57 -1.02 11.64 -16.80
N ALA A 58 -1.60 11.87 -15.61
CA ALA A 58 -2.80 11.15 -15.19
C ALA A 58 -3.95 11.43 -16.16
N GLU A 59 -4.64 10.39 -16.61
CA GLU A 59 -5.91 10.57 -17.32
C GLU A 59 -6.96 11.20 -16.39
N VAL A 60 -7.91 11.93 -16.98
CA VAL A 60 -9.00 12.53 -16.22
C VAL A 60 -9.84 11.43 -15.58
N GLY A 61 -9.90 11.40 -14.25
CA GLY A 61 -10.63 10.39 -13.48
C GLY A 61 -9.81 9.16 -13.11
N ALA A 62 -8.54 9.07 -13.52
CA ALA A 62 -7.64 8.03 -13.05
C ALA A 62 -7.36 8.18 -11.54
N PRO A 63 -7.39 7.09 -10.75
CA PRO A 63 -7.01 7.12 -9.34
C PRO A 63 -5.59 7.68 -9.16
N PRO A 64 -5.30 8.43 -8.09
CA PRO A 64 -3.99 9.06 -7.88
C PRO A 64 -2.80 8.07 -7.84
N MET A 65 -3.07 6.78 -7.65
CA MET A 65 -2.06 5.70 -7.62
C MET A 65 -1.85 4.98 -8.96
N SER A 66 -2.59 5.34 -10.03
CA SER A 66 -2.70 4.54 -11.26
C SER A 66 -1.95 5.11 -12.47
N VAL A 67 -1.16 6.17 -12.29
CA VAL A 67 -0.47 6.83 -13.41
C VAL A 67 0.60 5.91 -14.00
N PRO A 68 0.48 5.53 -15.28
CA PRO A 68 1.50 4.72 -15.94
C PRO A 68 2.83 5.44 -15.98
N HIS A 69 3.89 4.66 -15.88
CA HIS A 69 5.25 5.11 -15.98
C HIS A 69 6.10 4.07 -16.69
N LEU A 70 7.07 4.56 -17.45
CA LEU A 70 8.14 3.76 -18.05
C LEU A 70 9.35 3.86 -17.12
N ASP A 71 9.80 2.75 -16.56
CA ASP A 71 10.92 2.78 -15.63
C ASP A 71 11.88 1.60 -15.72
N SER A 72 13.17 1.93 -15.62
CA SER A 72 14.25 0.95 -15.50
C SER A 72 14.43 0.49 -14.06
N ARG A 73 14.49 -0.81 -13.85
CA ARG A 73 14.69 -1.45 -12.55
C ARG A 73 15.78 -2.51 -12.63
N PHE A 74 16.33 -2.88 -11.48
CA PHE A 74 17.15 -4.08 -11.35
C PHE A 74 16.32 -5.17 -10.69
N VAL A 75 16.10 -6.27 -11.39
CA VAL A 75 15.37 -7.44 -10.91
C VAL A 75 16.35 -8.61 -10.90
N ASN A 76 16.61 -9.18 -9.71
CA ASN A 76 17.59 -10.25 -9.53
C ASN A 76 19.00 -9.92 -10.08
N GLY A 77 19.40 -8.64 -10.00
CA GLY A 77 20.69 -8.17 -10.51
C GLY A 77 20.70 -7.82 -12.00
N GLU A 78 19.62 -8.10 -12.74
CA GLU A 78 19.51 -7.79 -14.16
C GLU A 78 18.69 -6.52 -14.40
N LYS A 79 19.15 -5.69 -15.34
CA LYS A 79 18.41 -4.49 -15.75
C LYS A 79 17.15 -4.92 -16.50
N SER A 80 16.00 -4.39 -16.10
CA SER A 80 14.68 -4.64 -16.69
C SER A 80 13.99 -3.31 -16.97
N LEU A 81 13.28 -3.22 -18.08
CA LEU A 81 12.46 -2.06 -18.43
C LEU A 81 10.98 -2.44 -18.33
N LEU A 82 10.21 -1.67 -17.55
CA LEU A 82 8.81 -1.95 -17.27
C LEU A 82 7.94 -0.74 -17.61
N PHE A 83 6.73 -1.00 -18.10
CA PHE A 83 5.70 0.01 -18.31
C PHE A 83 4.39 -0.39 -17.62
N GLY A 84 3.78 0.55 -16.91
CA GLY A 84 2.55 0.35 -16.14
C GLY A 84 2.51 1.22 -14.87
N PRO A 85 1.70 0.89 -13.86
CA PRO A 85 0.86 -0.30 -13.77
C PRO A 85 -0.44 -0.18 -14.58
N PHE A 86 -0.91 -1.30 -15.12
CA PHE A 86 -2.31 -1.46 -15.51
C PHE A 86 -3.05 -2.16 -14.39
N ALA A 87 -4.30 -1.78 -14.14
CA ALA A 87 -5.07 -2.42 -13.08
C ALA A 87 -5.51 -3.84 -13.49
N SER A 88 -5.49 -4.76 -12.53
CA SER A 88 -6.02 -6.10 -12.65
C SER A 88 -6.67 -6.55 -11.35
N PHE A 89 -7.40 -7.65 -11.42
CA PHE A 89 -8.18 -8.18 -10.32
C PHE A 89 -7.98 -9.68 -10.22
N LEU A 90 -7.56 -10.11 -9.05
CA LEU A 90 -7.55 -11.51 -8.64
C LEU A 90 -8.16 -11.56 -7.24
N PRO A 91 -9.07 -12.50 -6.94
CA PRO A 91 -9.74 -12.56 -5.64
C PRO A 91 -8.82 -13.05 -4.50
N LYS A 92 -7.55 -13.29 -4.78
CA LYS A 92 -6.54 -13.78 -3.84
C LYS A 92 -6.04 -12.66 -2.95
N PHE A 93 -5.74 -12.96 -1.69
CA PHE A 93 -5.14 -12.00 -0.76
C PHE A 93 -3.61 -12.10 -0.70
N LEU A 94 -3.07 -13.25 -1.09
CA LEU A 94 -1.63 -13.51 -1.22
C LEU A 94 -1.30 -13.95 -2.66
N LYS A 95 -0.04 -13.78 -3.09
CA LYS A 95 0.43 -14.24 -4.42
C LYS A 95 0.12 -15.72 -4.65
N THR A 96 0.33 -16.55 -3.63
CA THR A 96 0.05 -18.00 -3.62
C THR A 96 -1.22 -18.35 -2.82
N GLY A 97 -2.14 -17.39 -2.69
CA GLY A 97 -3.40 -17.53 -1.93
C GLY A 97 -4.52 -18.27 -2.65
N SER A 98 -5.69 -18.32 -2.02
CA SER A 98 -6.86 -19.02 -2.57
C SER A 98 -7.72 -18.09 -3.41
N TYR A 99 -8.29 -18.60 -4.51
CA TYR A 99 -9.31 -17.86 -5.27
C TYR A 99 -10.60 -17.61 -4.48
N LEU A 100 -10.75 -18.26 -3.32
CA LEU A 100 -11.87 -18.05 -2.42
C LEU A 100 -11.57 -17.01 -1.33
N ASP A 101 -10.39 -16.38 -1.31
CA ASP A 101 -9.99 -15.46 -0.21
C ASP A 101 -10.98 -14.30 -0.05
N LEU A 102 -11.29 -13.58 -1.15
CA LEU A 102 -12.28 -12.50 -1.13
C LEU A 102 -13.65 -12.98 -0.63
N ILE A 103 -14.17 -14.07 -1.19
CA ILE A 103 -15.49 -14.61 -0.82
C ILE A 103 -15.51 -14.99 0.68
N LYS A 104 -14.46 -15.66 1.16
CA LYS A 104 -14.33 -16.05 2.57
C LYS A 104 -14.17 -14.85 3.50
N SER A 105 -13.65 -13.72 3.02
CA SER A 105 -13.51 -12.49 3.80
C SER A 105 -14.82 -11.72 3.97
N VAL A 106 -15.85 -12.01 3.16
CA VAL A 106 -17.18 -11.42 3.32
C VAL A 106 -17.92 -12.16 4.43
N LYS A 107 -18.37 -11.41 5.42
CA LYS A 107 -19.03 -11.86 6.65
C LYS A 107 -20.31 -11.06 6.89
N PRO A 108 -21.28 -11.59 7.66
CA PRO A 108 -22.51 -10.85 7.99
C PRO A 108 -22.25 -9.47 8.62
N ASN A 109 -21.15 -9.33 9.36
CA ASN A 109 -20.77 -8.09 10.05
C ASN A 109 -19.97 -7.09 9.18
N ASN A 110 -19.63 -7.41 7.92
CA ASN A 110 -18.95 -6.47 7.01
C ASN A 110 -19.58 -6.40 5.61
N ILE A 111 -20.60 -7.19 5.30
CA ILE A 111 -21.25 -7.19 3.97
C ILE A 111 -21.80 -5.81 3.60
N VAL A 112 -22.44 -5.12 4.53
CA VAL A 112 -22.95 -3.76 4.31
C VAL A 112 -21.81 -2.78 4.02
N THR A 113 -20.70 -2.91 4.75
CA THR A 113 -19.47 -2.12 4.54
C THR A 113 -18.90 -2.34 3.13
N MET A 114 -18.78 -3.61 2.71
CA MET A 114 -18.27 -3.98 1.38
C MET A 114 -19.18 -3.46 0.25
N LEU A 115 -20.50 -3.64 0.37
CA LEU A 115 -21.46 -3.17 -0.63
C LEU A 115 -21.48 -1.64 -0.71
N SER A 116 -21.41 -0.96 0.44
CA SER A 116 -21.36 0.51 0.49
C SER A 116 -20.13 1.06 -0.23
N ALA A 117 -18.98 0.38 -0.10
CA ALA A 117 -17.77 0.74 -0.82
C ALA A 117 -17.94 0.59 -2.33
N GLY A 118 -18.53 -0.50 -2.81
CA GLY A 118 -18.78 -0.70 -4.25
C GLY A 118 -19.65 0.40 -4.87
N VAL A 119 -20.65 0.90 -4.12
CA VAL A 119 -21.52 1.99 -4.58
C VAL A 119 -20.80 3.35 -4.55
N LYS A 120 -20.09 3.66 -3.47
CA LYS A 120 -19.36 4.93 -3.32
C LYS A 120 -18.23 5.07 -4.33
N GLU A 121 -17.53 3.96 -4.56
CA GLU A 121 -16.33 3.91 -5.38
C GLU A 121 -16.68 3.50 -6.81
N PHE A 122 -17.87 3.87 -7.29
CA PHE A 122 -18.35 3.49 -8.61
C PHE A 122 -17.41 3.95 -9.73
N ASN A 123 -16.86 5.17 -9.63
CA ASN A 123 -15.88 5.67 -10.61
C ASN A 123 -14.60 4.85 -10.63
N LEU A 124 -14.05 4.53 -9.45
CA LEU A 124 -12.89 3.65 -9.33
C LEU A 124 -13.20 2.26 -9.86
N THR A 125 -14.35 1.70 -9.51
CA THR A 125 -14.80 0.38 -9.97
C THR A 125 -14.91 0.34 -11.50
N LYS A 126 -15.52 1.38 -12.09
CA LYS A 126 -15.62 1.54 -13.54
C LYS A 126 -14.24 1.61 -14.21
N TYR A 127 -13.32 2.39 -13.63
CA TYR A 127 -11.93 2.47 -14.11
C TYR A 127 -11.20 1.13 -14.02
N LEU A 128 -11.33 0.40 -12.90
CA LEU A 128 -10.71 -0.92 -12.75
C LEU A 128 -11.27 -1.92 -13.77
N ILE A 129 -12.58 -1.86 -14.05
CA ILE A 129 -13.22 -2.69 -15.08
C ILE A 129 -12.70 -2.34 -16.48
N SER A 130 -12.55 -1.05 -16.81
CA SER A 130 -12.02 -0.67 -18.13
C SER A 130 -10.58 -1.15 -18.31
N GLN A 131 -9.74 -1.03 -17.27
CA GLN A 131 -8.37 -1.53 -17.27
C GLN A 131 -8.28 -3.07 -17.42
N LEU A 132 -9.23 -3.79 -16.84
CA LEU A 132 -9.37 -5.24 -17.00
C LEU A 132 -9.75 -5.65 -18.42
N MET A 133 -10.51 -4.80 -19.13
CA MET A 133 -10.96 -5.06 -20.50
C MET A 133 -9.89 -4.77 -21.54
N LEU A 134 -8.81 -4.07 -21.20
CA LEU A 134 -7.70 -3.80 -22.13
C LEU A 134 -7.10 -5.11 -22.65
N SER A 135 -6.92 -5.17 -23.96
CA SER A 135 -6.12 -6.16 -24.67
C SER A 135 -4.61 -5.86 -24.49
N ASN A 136 -3.75 -6.79 -24.91
CA ASN A 136 -2.31 -6.54 -24.86
C ASN A 136 -1.88 -5.45 -25.86
N GLU A 137 -2.53 -5.40 -27.02
CA GLU A 137 -2.30 -4.37 -28.05
C GLU A 137 -2.61 -2.97 -27.49
N GLU A 138 -3.78 -2.79 -26.85
CA GLU A 138 -4.15 -1.50 -26.24
C GLU A 138 -3.17 -1.09 -25.13
N ARG A 139 -2.65 -2.03 -24.33
CA ARG A 139 -1.61 -1.73 -23.34
C ARG A 139 -0.31 -1.23 -24.00
N ILE A 140 0.03 -1.78 -25.16
CA ILE A 140 1.22 -1.35 -25.91
C ILE A 140 0.96 0.00 -26.60
N ASP A 141 -0.27 0.29 -27.02
CA ASP A 141 -0.65 1.62 -27.50
C ASP A 141 -0.47 2.69 -26.43
N ASP A 142 -0.83 2.40 -25.17
CA ASP A 142 -0.52 3.30 -24.03
C ASP A 142 1.00 3.51 -23.86
N LEU A 143 1.80 2.45 -24.06
CA LEU A 143 3.26 2.56 -24.04
C LEU A 143 3.77 3.44 -25.19
N ARG A 144 3.17 3.39 -26.38
CA ARG A 144 3.58 4.19 -27.55
C ARG A 144 3.44 5.69 -27.32
N VAL A 145 2.61 6.12 -26.38
CA VAL A 145 2.55 7.52 -25.92
C VAL A 145 3.89 7.96 -25.29
N PHE A 146 4.61 7.04 -24.65
CA PHE A 146 5.92 7.29 -24.01
C PHE A 146 7.09 6.89 -24.91
N PHE A 147 6.93 5.81 -25.67
CA PHE A 147 7.94 5.26 -26.57
C PHE A 147 7.30 4.90 -27.92
N PRO A 148 7.18 5.87 -28.84
CA PRO A 148 6.44 5.69 -30.10
C PRO A 148 6.95 4.55 -30.99
N GLU A 149 8.23 4.18 -30.86
CA GLU A 149 8.86 3.11 -31.65
C GLU A 149 8.70 1.71 -31.01
N ALA A 150 7.89 1.57 -29.95
CA ALA A 150 7.65 0.29 -29.30
C ALA A 150 7.02 -0.74 -30.26
N LYS A 151 7.68 -1.89 -30.40
CA LYS A 151 7.22 -3.03 -31.18
C LYS A 151 6.58 -4.08 -30.29
N ASP A 152 5.44 -4.64 -30.69
CA ASP A 152 4.69 -5.55 -29.84
C ASP A 152 5.50 -6.78 -29.37
N GLU A 153 6.33 -7.31 -30.26
CA GLU A 153 7.18 -8.49 -30.03
C GLU A 153 8.23 -8.29 -28.91
N ASP A 154 8.58 -7.04 -28.60
CA ASP A 154 9.58 -6.70 -27.58
C ASP A 154 8.97 -6.62 -26.17
N TRP A 155 7.65 -6.82 -26.01
CA TRP A 155 6.95 -6.61 -24.74
C TRP A 155 6.02 -7.76 -24.38
N GLU A 156 6.05 -8.13 -23.10
CA GLU A 156 5.17 -9.15 -22.55
C GLU A 156 4.46 -8.65 -21.29
N VAL A 157 3.21 -9.09 -21.09
CA VAL A 157 2.47 -8.76 -19.86
C VAL A 157 2.95 -9.67 -18.72
N ILE A 158 3.39 -9.04 -17.63
CA ILE A 158 3.71 -9.72 -16.38
C ILE A 158 2.70 -9.32 -15.29
N ILE A 159 2.34 -10.28 -14.45
CA ILE A 159 1.53 -10.03 -13.25
C ILE A 159 2.44 -9.56 -12.13
N ALA A 160 2.12 -8.41 -11.55
CA ALA A 160 2.85 -7.81 -10.45
C ALA A 160 2.35 -8.31 -9.08
N GLY A 161 2.68 -7.55 -8.03
CA GLY A 161 2.26 -7.85 -6.67
C GLY A 161 0.74 -7.88 -6.50
N GLN A 162 0.29 -8.68 -5.54
CA GLN A 162 -1.08 -8.67 -5.04
C GLN A 162 -1.15 -7.72 -3.85
N ARG A 163 -2.14 -6.84 -3.83
CA ARG A 163 -2.45 -5.96 -2.70
C ARG A 163 -3.89 -6.17 -2.25
N VAL A 164 -4.16 -5.93 -0.97
CA VAL A 164 -5.53 -5.86 -0.43
C VAL A 164 -5.78 -4.43 0.03
N GLN A 165 -6.73 -3.79 -0.62
CA GLN A 165 -7.18 -2.45 -0.28
C GLN A 165 -8.20 -2.54 0.87
N VAL A 166 -7.92 -1.89 1.98
CA VAL A 166 -8.78 -1.96 3.17
C VAL A 166 -10.03 -1.11 2.96
N ILE A 167 -11.16 -1.67 3.38
CA ILE A 167 -12.45 -0.99 3.44
C ILE A 167 -12.89 -0.96 4.89
N LYS A 168 -13.25 0.20 5.41
CA LYS A 168 -13.65 0.37 6.80
C LYS A 168 -14.78 1.40 6.94
N ASP A 169 -15.64 1.19 7.92
CA ASP A 169 -16.62 2.19 8.34
C ASP A 169 -15.94 3.29 9.20
N THR A 170 -16.35 4.52 8.97
CA THR A 170 -15.98 5.69 9.78
C THR A 170 -17.20 6.15 10.56
N GLU A 171 -17.02 7.03 11.55
CA GLU A 171 -18.13 7.64 12.28
C GLU A 171 -19.15 8.32 11.36
N GLN A 172 -18.66 8.89 10.25
CA GLN A 172 -19.46 9.69 9.32
C GLN A 172 -20.10 8.85 8.21
N SER A 173 -19.51 7.71 7.85
CA SER A 173 -19.99 6.95 6.70
C SER A 173 -19.45 5.51 6.64
N LYS A 174 -20.18 4.63 5.93
CA LYS A 174 -19.82 3.22 5.75
C LYS A 174 -19.04 2.95 4.46
N GLY A 175 -18.18 1.93 4.46
CA GLY A 175 -17.51 1.45 3.25
C GLY A 175 -16.51 2.43 2.64
N ASN A 176 -15.58 2.97 3.41
CA ASN A 176 -14.55 3.88 2.90
C ASN A 176 -13.25 3.14 2.59
N LEU A 177 -12.67 3.39 1.41
CA LEU A 177 -11.36 2.87 1.05
C LEU A 177 -10.25 3.60 1.82
N GLN A 178 -9.35 2.84 2.43
CA GLN A 178 -8.25 3.38 3.24
C GLN A 178 -6.92 3.33 2.50
N PHE A 179 -6.46 4.44 1.95
CA PHE A 179 -5.28 4.45 1.07
C PHE A 179 -3.93 4.27 1.78
N GLY A 180 -3.90 4.26 3.11
CA GLY A 180 -2.70 4.10 3.94
C GLY A 180 -2.58 2.74 4.62
N THR A 181 -1.73 2.69 5.66
CA THR A 181 -1.70 1.60 6.62
C THR A 181 -2.77 1.85 7.68
N GLU A 182 -3.67 0.90 7.86
CA GLU A 182 -4.67 0.92 8.91
C GLU A 182 -4.18 0.10 10.11
N VAL A 183 -4.13 0.74 11.27
CA VAL A 183 -3.79 0.10 12.55
C VAL A 183 -5.08 -0.18 13.32
N ILE A 184 -5.35 -1.46 13.56
CA ILE A 184 -6.48 -1.94 14.37
C ILE A 184 -5.93 -2.59 15.64
N THR A 185 -6.34 -2.10 16.81
CA THR A 185 -5.92 -2.63 18.11
C THR A 185 -7.12 -3.12 18.90
N SER A 186 -6.95 -4.18 19.69
CA SER A 186 -7.98 -4.59 20.66
C SER A 186 -8.07 -3.58 21.82
N GLU A 187 -9.26 -3.46 22.39
CA GLU A 187 -9.54 -2.62 23.58
C GLU A 187 -8.57 -2.89 24.75
N ASP A 188 -8.12 -4.13 24.93
CA ASP A 188 -7.21 -4.53 26.00
C ASP A 188 -5.71 -4.40 25.68
N GLY A 189 -5.39 -3.98 24.45
CA GLY A 189 -4.02 -3.79 23.96
C GLY A 189 -3.24 -5.07 23.63
N THR A 190 -3.87 -6.25 23.68
CA THR A 190 -3.16 -7.54 23.47
C THR A 190 -3.04 -7.96 22.01
N LEU A 191 -3.77 -7.32 21.09
CA LEU A 191 -3.71 -7.56 19.65
C LEU A 191 -3.56 -6.24 18.89
N ALA A 192 -2.67 -6.22 17.91
CA ALA A 192 -2.59 -5.19 16.89
C ALA A 192 -2.52 -5.82 15.50
N ALA A 193 -3.24 -5.27 14.54
CA ALA A 193 -3.23 -5.69 13.14
C ALA A 193 -2.95 -4.49 12.23
N LEU A 194 -1.97 -4.66 11.35
CA LEU A 194 -1.65 -3.68 10.31
C LEU A 194 -2.23 -4.19 9.00
N LEU A 195 -3.10 -3.38 8.40
CA LEU A 195 -3.78 -3.68 7.14
C LEU A 195 -3.46 -2.62 6.08
N GLY A 196 -3.58 -2.96 4.80
CA GLY A 196 -3.45 -2.01 3.70
C GLY A 196 -2.02 -1.87 3.19
N VAL A 197 -1.55 -0.63 3.02
CA VAL A 197 -0.20 -0.36 2.51
C VAL A 197 0.83 -0.80 3.53
N SER A 198 1.87 -1.51 3.09
CA SER A 198 3.01 -1.79 3.97
C SER A 198 3.65 -0.47 4.38
N PRO A 199 3.92 -0.25 5.68
CA PRO A 199 4.62 0.95 6.12
C PRO A 199 5.94 1.10 5.36
N GLY A 200 6.11 2.22 4.67
CA GLY A 200 7.39 2.58 4.06
C GLY A 200 8.37 3.06 5.13
N ALA A 201 9.65 3.19 4.78
CA ALA A 201 10.66 3.70 5.72
C ALA A 201 10.26 5.05 6.35
N SER A 202 9.54 5.90 5.62
CA SER A 202 9.06 7.20 6.07
C SER A 202 7.90 7.15 7.06
N THR A 203 7.16 6.04 7.17
CA THR A 203 5.95 5.94 8.02
C THR A 203 6.03 4.82 9.05
N ALA A 204 6.96 3.88 8.91
CA ALA A 204 7.09 2.72 9.79
C ALA A 204 7.30 3.11 11.26
N VAL A 205 8.16 4.09 11.53
CA VAL A 205 8.47 4.53 12.90
C VAL A 205 7.23 5.14 13.57
N ASP A 206 6.54 6.04 12.87
CA ASP A 206 5.32 6.70 13.36
C ASP A 206 4.20 5.69 13.67
N ILE A 207 3.96 4.76 12.73
CA ILE A 207 2.99 3.68 12.90
C ILE A 207 3.33 2.78 14.08
N MET A 208 4.62 2.47 14.30
CA MET A 208 5.03 1.65 15.44
C MET A 208 4.86 2.40 16.76
N PHE A 209 5.10 3.72 16.80
CA PHE A 209 4.77 4.50 17.99
C PHE A 209 3.27 4.51 18.27
N ASP A 210 2.43 4.66 17.26
CA ASP A 210 0.96 4.57 17.41
C ASP A 210 0.53 3.21 17.97
N VAL A 211 1.09 2.10 17.47
CA VAL A 211 0.84 0.75 18.02
C VAL A 211 1.26 0.66 19.49
N LEU A 212 2.48 1.12 19.81
CA LEU A 212 2.99 1.06 21.18
C LEU A 212 2.17 1.92 22.14
N GLN A 213 1.77 3.13 21.72
CA GLN A 213 0.91 4.01 22.52
C GLN A 213 -0.44 3.37 22.82
N ARG A 214 -1.06 2.74 21.81
CA ARG A 214 -2.38 2.10 21.98
C ARG A 214 -2.33 0.82 22.80
N CYS A 215 -1.31 -0.03 22.58
CA CYS A 215 -1.23 -1.36 23.19
C CYS A 215 -0.53 -1.37 24.57
N TYR A 216 0.33 -0.39 24.85
CA TYR A 216 1.13 -0.31 26.08
C TYR A 216 0.91 0.98 26.86
N GLN A 217 -0.32 1.51 26.88
CA GLN A 217 -0.65 2.80 27.51
C GLN A 217 -0.02 3.00 28.90
N SER A 218 -0.06 1.99 29.77
CA SER A 218 0.51 2.05 31.12
C SER A 218 2.04 2.21 31.13
N GLU A 219 2.74 1.50 30.25
CA GLU A 219 4.19 1.50 30.18
C GLU A 219 4.75 2.64 29.30
N PHE A 220 3.99 3.09 28.30
CA PHE A 220 4.47 4.04 27.29
C PHE A 220 4.97 5.35 27.90
N ASN A 221 4.29 5.86 28.93
CA ASN A 221 4.71 7.07 29.66
C ASN A 221 6.11 6.93 30.26
N SER A 222 6.49 5.73 30.72
CA SER A 222 7.84 5.48 31.25
C SER A 222 8.90 5.42 30.15
N TRP A 223 8.50 5.14 28.90
CA TRP A 223 9.39 5.06 27.75
C TRP A 223 9.57 6.40 27.05
N GLU A 224 8.67 7.36 27.27
CA GLU A 224 8.67 8.64 26.57
C GLU A 224 10.02 9.38 26.66
N VAL A 225 10.65 9.36 27.83
CA VAL A 225 12.00 9.94 28.02
C VAL A 225 13.02 9.27 27.08
N LYS A 226 13.01 7.94 27.00
CA LYS A 226 13.94 7.20 26.14
C LYS A 226 13.60 7.37 24.66
N ILE A 227 12.32 7.46 24.32
CA ILE A 227 11.87 7.72 22.96
C ILE A 227 12.35 9.09 22.49
N LYS A 228 12.22 10.14 23.31
CA LYS A 228 12.70 11.49 22.99
C LYS A 228 14.23 11.59 22.91
N GLU A 229 14.95 10.72 23.62
CA GLU A 229 16.41 10.60 23.45
C GLU A 229 16.80 10.06 22.06
N ILE A 230 16.03 9.11 21.51
CA ILE A 230 16.30 8.47 20.22
C ILE A 230 15.68 9.25 19.06
N VAL A 231 14.50 9.84 19.27
CA VAL A 231 13.72 10.62 18.30
C VAL A 231 13.34 11.95 18.96
N PRO A 232 14.24 12.96 18.93
CA PRO A 232 14.02 14.25 19.60
C PRO A 232 12.76 14.99 19.17
N SER A 233 12.30 14.77 17.93
CA SER A 233 11.07 15.36 17.39
C SER A 233 9.79 14.64 17.79
N PHE A 234 9.85 13.57 18.59
CA PHE A 234 8.68 12.78 18.95
C PHE A 234 7.63 13.62 19.70
N GLY A 235 6.38 13.60 19.19
CA GLY A 235 5.27 14.37 19.73
C GLY A 235 5.20 15.84 19.25
N LEU A 236 6.14 16.27 18.39
CA LEU A 236 6.17 17.62 17.83
C LEU A 236 5.80 17.60 16.35
N LYS A 237 5.06 18.63 15.92
CA LYS A 237 4.91 18.94 14.50
C LYS A 237 6.11 19.75 14.06
N LEU A 238 7.06 19.14 13.34
CA LEU A 238 8.27 19.84 12.88
C LEU A 238 8.00 21.11 12.07
N SER A 239 6.86 21.18 11.38
CA SER A 239 6.42 22.40 10.67
C SER A 239 6.17 23.60 11.58
N GLU A 240 5.98 23.39 12.87
CA GLU A 240 5.72 24.42 13.88
C GLU A 240 6.97 24.67 14.78
N HIS A 241 8.05 23.91 14.59
CA HIS A 241 9.26 23.93 15.42
C HIS A 241 10.53 23.95 14.56
N GLU A 242 10.85 25.12 14.01
CA GLU A 242 11.95 25.32 13.07
C GLU A 242 13.33 25.00 13.68
N ASP A 243 13.53 25.34 14.95
CA ASP A 243 14.74 25.05 15.73
C ASP A 243 15.01 23.55 15.85
N VAL A 244 13.97 22.77 16.13
CA VAL A 244 14.04 21.30 16.21
C VAL A 244 14.31 20.72 14.82
N TYR A 245 13.66 21.25 13.78
CA TYR A 245 13.93 20.83 12.40
C TYR A 245 15.39 21.00 12.01
N HIS A 246 15.99 22.18 12.25
CA HIS A 246 17.39 22.45 11.92
C HIS A 246 18.33 21.53 12.70
N THR A 247 18.04 21.28 13.98
CA THR A 247 18.85 20.38 14.82
C THR A 247 18.84 18.94 14.28
N VAL A 248 17.65 18.40 14.02
CA VAL A 248 17.49 17.04 13.47
C VAL A 248 18.12 16.94 12.07
N HIS A 249 17.96 17.98 11.23
CA HIS A 249 18.55 18.00 9.90
C HIS A 249 20.08 17.94 9.96
N GLN A 250 20.71 18.72 10.85
CA GLN A 250 22.17 18.67 11.06
C GLN A 250 22.66 17.28 11.50
N GLU A 251 21.93 16.60 12.39
CA GLU A 251 22.27 15.24 12.80
C GLU A 251 22.15 14.24 11.64
N ILE A 252 21.05 14.31 10.87
CA ILE A 252 20.85 13.47 9.70
C ILE A 252 21.99 13.65 8.68
N THR A 253 22.33 14.90 8.34
CA THR A 253 23.44 15.23 7.43
C THR A 253 24.75 14.63 7.93
N LYS A 254 25.04 14.76 9.23
CA LYS A 254 26.24 14.23 9.87
C LYS A 254 26.32 12.70 9.82
N TYR A 255 25.24 12.00 10.18
CA TYR A 255 25.26 10.54 10.30
C TYR A 255 25.09 9.81 8.96
N LEU A 256 24.27 10.35 8.05
CA LEU A 256 24.02 9.73 6.74
C LEU A 256 24.98 10.22 5.65
N ASN A 257 25.85 11.20 5.96
CA ASN A 257 26.82 11.79 5.04
C ASN A 257 26.16 12.25 3.71
N VAL A 258 24.93 12.76 3.81
CA VAL A 258 24.18 13.30 2.68
C VAL A 258 24.62 14.75 2.51
N LYS A 259 25.17 15.08 1.34
CA LYS A 259 25.60 16.45 1.01
C LYS A 259 24.41 17.33 0.65
#